data_AF-A0A454XJ92-F1
#
_entry.id   AF-A0A454XJ92-F1
#
_cell.length_a   1.000
_cell.length_b   1.000
_cell.length_c   1.000
_cell.angle_alpha   90.00
_cell.angle_beta   90.00
_cell.angle_gamma   90.00
#
_symmetry.space_group_name_H-M   'P 1'
#
loop_
_entity.id
_entity.type
_entity.pdbx_description
1 polymer ?
#
loop_
_entity_poly.entity_id
_entity_poly.type
_entity_poly.pdbx_seq_one_letter_code
_entity_poly.pdbx_strand_id
1 'polypeptide(L)'
;MLKLIVVSALLLISIMTTAPTKKPVSDGFCKICKKVIDEFITGDDFIKNDEKITDAICAKFLTGPMVQVCAAGIIGEIDFIRDTYNDDPNAICVAIGCPSKGH
;
A
#
# COMPACT_ATOMS: atom_id res chain seq x y z
N MET A 1 14.35 -0.69 -47.83
CA MET A 1 15.01 -1.02 -46.54
C MET A 1 15.07 0.17 -45.57
N LEU A 2 15.02 1.43 -46.03
CA LEU A 2 15.03 2.62 -45.16
C LEU A 2 13.74 2.84 -44.32
N LYS A 3 12.60 2.30 -44.78
CA LYS A 3 11.30 2.43 -44.09
C LYS A 3 11.17 1.56 -42.82
N LEU A 4 11.96 0.49 -42.68
CA LEU A 4 11.86 -0.42 -41.53
C LEU A 4 12.57 0.13 -40.28
N ILE A 5 13.64 0.91 -40.48
CA ILE A 5 14.48 1.44 -39.39
C ILE A 5 13.76 2.56 -38.63
N VAL A 6 12.98 3.39 -39.32
CA VAL A 6 12.23 4.50 -38.71
C VAL A 6 11.10 3.99 -37.79
N VAL A 7 10.49 2.85 -38.14
CA VAL A 7 9.40 2.26 -37.33
C VAL A 7 9.93 1.65 -36.02
N SER A 8 11.12 1.04 -36.04
CA SER A 8 11.75 0.51 -34.81
C SER A 8 12.21 1.58 -33.82
N ALA A 9 12.56 2.79 -34.30
CA ALA A 9 12.99 3.87 -33.42
C ALA A 9 11.83 4.54 -32.65
N LEU A 10 10.62 4.54 -33.22
CA LEU A 10 9.42 5.14 -32.61
C LEU A 10 8.81 4.26 -31.49
N LEU A 11 9.06 2.95 -31.51
CA LEU A 11 8.54 2.01 -30.51
C LEU A 11 9.26 2.10 -29.14
N LEU A 12 10.44 2.71 -29.07
CA LEU A 12 11.22 2.84 -27.84
C LEU A 12 10.85 4.06 -26.97
N ILE A 13 10.01 4.98 -27.46
CA ILE A 13 9.69 6.24 -26.77
C ILE A 13 8.45 6.11 -25.84
N SER A 14 7.70 5.00 -25.91
CA SER A 14 6.45 4.83 -25.14
C SER A 14 6.62 4.32 -23.70
N ILE A 15 7.85 4.14 -23.21
CA ILE A 15 8.11 3.79 -21.81
C ILE A 15 8.62 5.02 -21.05
N MET A 16 7.95 6.16 -21.21
CA MET A 16 7.96 7.16 -20.14
C MET A 16 7.09 6.60 -19.04
N THR A 17 7.73 5.80 -18.17
CA THR A 17 7.22 5.40 -16.87
C THR A 17 6.75 6.66 -16.16
N THR A 18 5.46 6.92 -16.21
CA THR A 18 4.81 7.84 -15.29
C THR A 18 4.99 7.19 -13.93
N ALA A 19 6.02 7.61 -13.20
CA ALA A 19 6.12 7.29 -11.79
C ALA A 19 4.76 7.62 -11.18
N PRO A 20 4.16 6.73 -10.37
CA PRO A 20 2.91 7.04 -9.70
C PRO A 20 3.15 8.29 -8.88
N THR A 21 2.66 9.44 -9.36
CA THR A 21 2.61 10.65 -8.57
C THR A 21 1.72 10.28 -7.40
N LYS A 22 2.30 10.17 -6.20
CA LYS A 22 1.58 9.84 -4.97
C LYS A 22 0.36 10.75 -4.95
N LYS A 23 -0.82 10.21 -5.25
CA LYS A 23 -2.06 10.98 -5.16
C LYS A 23 -2.10 11.52 -3.73
N PRO A 24 -2.38 12.82 -3.54
CA PRO A 24 -2.46 13.36 -2.20
C PRO A 24 -3.48 12.52 -1.42
N VAL A 25 -3.03 11.98 -0.29
CA VAL A 25 -3.92 11.29 0.63
C VAL A 25 -4.98 12.29 1.06
N SER A 26 -6.23 11.85 1.12
CA SER A 26 -7.34 12.71 1.52
C SER A 26 -7.05 13.31 2.91
N ASP A 27 -7.24 14.63 3.06
CA ASP A 27 -7.12 15.31 4.37
C ASP A 27 -8.01 14.64 5.43
N GLY A 28 -9.14 14.06 5.02
CA GLY A 28 -10.02 13.29 5.88
C GLY A 28 -9.36 12.03 6.44
N PHE A 29 -8.58 11.31 5.61
CA PHE A 29 -7.82 10.16 6.07
C PHE A 29 -6.70 10.59 7.02
N CYS A 30 -5.99 11.69 6.74
CA CYS A 30 -4.90 12.15 7.61
C CYS A 30 -5.37 12.54 9.02
N LYS A 31 -6.62 12.97 9.18
CA LYS A 31 -7.23 13.22 10.50
C LYS A 31 -7.46 11.95 11.32
N ILE A 32 -7.71 10.82 10.65
CA ILE A 32 -7.99 9.53 11.31
C ILE A 32 -6.80 8.57 11.26
N CYS A 33 -5.75 8.91 10.52
CA CYS A 33 -4.66 8.00 10.19
C CYS A 33 -4.05 7.36 11.44
N LYS A 34 -3.65 8.15 12.43
CA LYS A 34 -3.05 7.61 13.67
C LYS A 34 -3.95 6.58 14.33
N LYS A 35 -5.24 6.89 14.45
CA LYS A 35 -6.22 5.98 15.03
C LYS A 35 -6.32 4.67 14.23
N VAL A 36 -6.30 4.75 12.89
CA VAL A 36 -6.33 3.56 12.03
C VAL A 36 -5.05 2.73 12.23
N ILE A 37 -3.88 3.37 12.26
CA ILE A 37 -2.61 2.65 12.48
C ILE A 37 -2.57 2.03 13.88
N ASP A 38 -3.02 2.75 14.91
CA ASP A 38 -3.12 2.25 16.28
C ASP A 38 -4.05 1.04 16.40
N GLU A 39 -5.16 1.02 15.67
CA GLU A 39 -6.14 -0.07 15.73
C GLU A 39 -5.76 -1.27 14.86
N PHE A 40 -5.16 -1.04 13.69
CA PHE A 40 -4.98 -2.08 12.65
C PHE A 40 -3.54 -2.50 12.38
N ILE A 41 -2.54 -1.70 12.75
CA ILE A 41 -1.12 -2.02 12.50
C ILE A 41 -0.43 -2.37 13.81
N THR A 42 -0.62 -1.55 14.84
CA THR A 42 0.05 -1.72 16.14
C THR A 42 -0.87 -2.29 17.22
N GLY A 43 -2.16 -2.45 16.92
CA GLY A 43 -3.16 -2.92 17.86
C GLY A 43 -3.08 -4.42 18.15
N ASP A 44 -3.04 -4.78 19.43
CA ASP A 44 -2.99 -6.17 19.91
C ASP A 44 -4.11 -7.07 19.37
N ASP A 45 -5.30 -6.51 19.15
CA ASP A 45 -6.46 -7.26 18.68
C ASP A 45 -6.35 -7.62 17.18
N PHE A 46 -5.74 -6.75 16.39
CA PHE A 46 -5.41 -7.07 14.99
C PHE A 46 -4.31 -8.14 14.95
N ILE A 47 -3.23 -7.99 15.73
CA ILE A 47 -2.12 -8.95 15.78
C ILE A 47 -2.59 -10.37 16.16
N LYS A 48 -3.58 -10.47 17.06
CA LYS A 48 -4.13 -11.78 17.47
C LYS A 48 -5.04 -12.44 16.43
N ASN A 49 -5.56 -11.68 15.47
CA ASN A 49 -6.61 -12.12 14.54
C ASN A 49 -6.32 -11.73 13.08
N ASP A 50 -5.07 -11.37 12.77
CA ASP A 50 -4.64 -10.79 11.51
C ASP A 50 -4.99 -11.70 10.32
N GLU A 51 -4.74 -13.01 10.43
CA GLU A 51 -5.10 -14.01 9.42
C GLU A 51 -6.60 -14.00 9.13
N LYS A 52 -7.45 -13.99 10.16
CA LYS A 52 -8.91 -14.01 9.98
C LYS A 52 -9.45 -12.71 9.41
N ILE A 53 -8.91 -11.58 9.86
CA ILE A 53 -9.34 -10.26 9.39
C ILE A 53 -8.92 -10.06 7.93
N THR A 54 -7.67 -10.39 7.60
CA THR A 54 -7.14 -10.26 6.24
C THR A 54 -7.80 -11.24 5.27
N ASP A 55 -8.05 -12.48 5.67
CA ASP A 55 -8.85 -13.43 4.87
C ASP A 55 -10.25 -12.90 4.60
N ALA A 56 -10.94 -12.35 5.60
CA ALA A 56 -12.27 -11.79 5.43
C ALA A 56 -12.28 -10.57 4.50
N ILE A 57 -11.24 -9.74 4.52
CA ILE A 57 -11.08 -8.61 3.59
C ILE A 57 -10.83 -9.13 2.17
N CYS A 58 -9.89 -10.06 2.01
CA CYS A 58 -9.51 -10.60 0.71
C CYS A 58 -10.65 -11.40 0.06
N ALA A 59 -11.42 -12.17 0.84
CA ALA A 59 -12.57 -12.93 0.37
C ALA A 59 -13.73 -12.07 -0.16
N LYS A 60 -13.76 -10.76 0.14
CA LYS A 60 -14.75 -9.84 -0.45
C LYS A 60 -14.49 -9.56 -1.93
N PHE A 61 -13.25 -9.69 -2.37
CA PHE A 61 -12.82 -9.31 -3.71
C PHE A 61 -12.26 -10.48 -4.52
N LEU A 62 -11.80 -11.53 -3.85
CA LEU A 62 -11.12 -12.68 -4.44
C LEU A 62 -11.79 -13.97 -4.00
N THR A 63 -11.56 -15.03 -4.78
CA THR A 63 -12.06 -16.38 -4.48
C THR A 63 -10.96 -17.41 -4.66
N GLY A 64 -11.06 -18.53 -3.94
CA GLY A 64 -10.13 -19.64 -4.05
C GLY A 64 -8.73 -19.29 -3.49
N PRO A 65 -7.66 -19.91 -4.02
CA PRO A 65 -6.30 -19.78 -3.46
C PRO A 65 -5.77 -18.34 -3.41
N MET A 66 -6.30 -17.44 -4.25
CA MET A 66 -5.90 -16.03 -4.28
C MET A 66 -6.26 -15.27 -3.00
N VAL A 67 -7.25 -15.74 -2.22
CA VAL A 67 -7.59 -15.16 -0.92
C VAL A 67 -6.40 -15.25 0.04
N GLN A 68 -5.78 -16.43 0.11
CA GLN A 68 -4.65 -16.68 1.01
C GLN A 68 -3.39 -15.94 0.56
N VAL A 69 -3.15 -15.82 -0.75
CA VAL A 69 -2.04 -15.01 -1.30
C VAL A 69 -2.22 -13.54 -0.96
N CYS A 70 -3.45 -13.02 -1.06
CA CYS A 70 -3.79 -11.66 -0.66
C CYS A 70 -3.59 -11.45 0.84
N ALA A 71 -4.08 -12.37 1.68
CA ALA A 71 -3.94 -12.28 3.13
C ALA A 71 -2.48 -12.28 3.57
N ALA A 72 -1.68 -13.24 3.08
CA ALA A 72 -0.26 -13.32 3.35
C ALA A 72 0.51 -12.07 2.89
N GLY A 73 0.12 -11.50 1.73
CA GLY A 73 0.70 -10.24 1.24
C GLY A 73 0.39 -9.05 2.14
N ILE A 74 -0.85 -8.94 2.65
CA ILE A 74 -1.23 -7.88 3.58
C ILE A 74 -0.48 -8.03 4.90
N ILE A 75 -0.44 -9.22 5.49
CA ILE A 75 0.28 -9.48 6.74
C ILE A 75 1.76 -9.13 6.59
N GLY A 76 2.41 -9.60 5.52
CA GLY A 76 3.82 -9.31 5.27
C GLY A 76 4.12 -7.81 5.09
N GLU A 77 3.22 -7.06 4.46
CA GLU A 77 3.37 -5.60 4.34
C GLU A 77 3.19 -4.89 5.68
N ILE A 78 2.26 -5.37 6.52
CA ILE A 78 2.05 -4.83 7.88
C ILE A 78 3.30 -5.05 8.72
N ASP A 79 3.87 -6.26 8.73
CA ASP A 79 5.11 -6.57 9.44
C ASP A 79 6.27 -5.68 8.95
N PHE A 80 6.41 -5.53 7.63
CA PHE A 80 7.41 -4.65 7.05
C PHE A 80 7.26 -3.19 7.50
N ILE A 81 6.02 -2.66 7.54
CA ILE A 81 5.73 -1.30 8.01
C ILE A 81 6.10 -1.16 9.48
N ARG A 82 5.72 -2.12 10.33
CA ARG A 82 6.03 -2.10 11.77
C ARG A 82 7.53 -2.08 12.03
N ASP A 83 8.27 -2.95 11.37
CA ASP A 83 9.73 -3.01 11.48
C ASP A 83 10.39 -1.73 10.96
N THR A 84 9.92 -1.19 9.83
CA THR A 84 10.50 0.00 9.19
C THR A 84 10.31 1.26 10.04
N TYR A 85 9.15 1.38 10.69
CA TYR A 85 8.76 2.60 11.42
C TYR A 85 8.78 2.43 12.94
N ASN A 86 9.26 1.30 13.47
CA ASN A 86 9.32 0.97 14.90
C ASN A 86 7.96 1.16 15.59
N ASP A 87 6.90 0.68 14.95
CA ASP A 87 5.51 0.85 15.42
C ASP A 87 5.10 2.34 15.67
N ASP A 88 5.80 3.36 15.14
CA ASP A 88 5.44 4.78 15.32
C ASP A 88 4.29 5.16 14.37
N PRO A 89 3.06 5.38 14.89
CA PRO A 89 1.91 5.70 14.06
C PRO A 89 2.06 7.02 13.31
N ASN A 90 2.80 7.98 13.88
CA ASN A 90 3.05 9.26 13.25
C ASN A 90 3.99 9.12 12.05
N ALA A 91 5.08 8.36 12.22
CA ALA A 91 6.02 8.09 11.13
C ALA A 91 5.35 7.36 9.96
N ILE A 92 4.49 6.38 10.27
CA ILE A 92 3.71 5.64 9.27
C ILE A 92 2.77 6.59 8.52
N CYS A 93 2.01 7.44 9.23
CA CYS A 93 1.12 8.42 8.63
C CYS A 93 1.85 9.41 7.69
N VAL A 94 3.06 9.85 8.08
CA VAL A 94 3.88 10.72 7.23
C VAL A 94 4.36 9.98 5.98
N ALA A 95 4.79 8.72 6.12
CA ALA A 95 5.30 7.92 5.00
C ALA A 95 4.25 7.68 3.90
N ILE A 96 2.99 7.47 4.30
CA ILE A 96 1.87 7.28 3.37
C ILE A 96 1.39 8.59 2.75
N GLY A 97 1.83 9.75 3.26
CA GLY A 97 1.63 11.06 2.61
C GLY A 97 0.87 12.09 3.44
N CYS A 98 0.66 11.88 4.73
CA CYS A 98 0.09 12.90 5.61
C CYS A 98 1.12 13.96 6.03
N PRO A 99 0.68 15.19 6.33
CA PRO A 99 1.58 16.23 6.80
C PRO A 99 2.22 15.84 8.14
N SER A 100 3.50 16.16 8.31
CA SER A 100 4.29 15.88 9.53
C SER A 100 3.81 16.62 10.78
N LYS A 101 2.95 17.61 10.59
CA LYS A 101 2.20 18.29 11.64
C LYS A 101 0.73 17.96 11.40
N GLY A 102 0.15 17.14 12.26
CA GLY A 102 -1.31 16.97 12.30
C GLY A 102 -1.97 18.35 12.41
N HIS A 103 -3.04 18.56 11.67
CA HIS A 103 -3.87 19.76 11.80
C HIS A 103 -4.44 19.87 13.21
#